data_AF-A0A6P5YT75-F1
#
_entry.id   AF-A0A6P5YT75-F1
#
_cell.length_a   1.000
_cell.length_b   1.000
_cell.length_c   1.000
_cell.angle_alpha   90.00
_cell.angle_beta   90.00
_cell.angle_gamma   90.00
#
_symmetry.space_group_name_H-M   'P 1'
#
loop_
_entity.id
_entity.type
_entity.pdbx_description
1 polymer ?
#
loop_
_entity_poly.entity_id
_entity_poly.type
_entity_poly.pdbx_seq_one_letter_code
_entity_poly.pdbx_strand_id
1 'polypeptide(L)'
;MAFIVSLNKYCYKNKRERGACRIKSPKLTVQRLGQPSKTKTRRRSALKEKMVAKLLELKMEMKEISEEQSSIKEGQRQVKETFEAIESECKNLRKETMIIMQQSAYTRLRLAFMFQILKARENEDFAKAAELTNALRKLIAKQNQNDHSLEPTAEAGDEQMAK
;
A
#
# COMPACT_ATOMS: atom_id res chain seq x y z
N MET A 1 12.52 0.82 -1.43
CA MET A 1 13.17 -0.30 -0.73
C MET A 1 12.57 -1.59 -1.25
N ALA A 2 13.18 -2.23 -2.25
CA ALA A 2 12.66 -3.46 -2.85
C ALA A 2 13.21 -4.68 -2.08
N PHE A 3 12.34 -5.42 -1.38
CA PHE A 3 12.70 -6.70 -0.78
C PHE A 3 12.48 -7.83 -1.79
N ILE A 4 13.56 -8.32 -2.38
CA ILE A 4 13.57 -9.53 -3.19
C ILE A 4 13.44 -10.72 -2.24
N VAL A 5 12.23 -11.24 -2.05
CA VAL A 5 12.02 -12.53 -1.37
C VAL A 5 12.46 -13.63 -2.33
N SER A 6 13.72 -14.05 -2.21
CA SER A 6 14.24 -15.21 -2.91
C SER A 6 13.57 -16.47 -2.36
N LEU A 7 12.49 -16.92 -3.00
CA LEU A 7 11.90 -18.23 -2.76
C LEU A 7 12.90 -19.30 -3.19
N ASN A 8 13.58 -19.91 -2.20
CA ASN A 8 14.52 -20.99 -2.40
C ASN A 8 13.78 -22.25 -2.88
N LYS A 9 13.71 -22.42 -4.20
CA LYS A 9 13.01 -23.49 -4.90
C LYS A 9 13.89 -24.75 -4.89
N TYR A 10 13.89 -25.52 -3.80
CA TYR A 10 14.55 -26.82 -3.80
C TYR A 10 13.77 -27.81 -4.70
N CYS A 11 14.28 -28.00 -5.91
CA CYS A 11 13.79 -28.97 -6.90
C CYS A 11 14.61 -30.26 -6.76
N TYR A 12 14.04 -31.31 -6.17
CA TYR A 12 14.68 -32.63 -6.07
C TYR A 12 14.45 -33.42 -7.36
N LYS A 13 15.39 -33.32 -8.33
CA LYS A 13 15.39 -34.13 -9.55
C LYS A 13 16.02 -35.51 -9.26
N ASN A 14 15.22 -36.57 -9.21
CA ASN A 14 15.73 -37.95 -9.22
C ASN A 14 16.05 -38.38 -10.65
N LYS A 15 17.34 -38.46 -10.98
CA LYS A 15 17.88 -38.97 -12.25
C LYS A 15 18.60 -40.30 -11.97
N ARG A 16 18.06 -41.43 -12.42
CA ARG A 16 18.81 -42.70 -12.56
C ARG A 16 18.31 -43.49 -13.77
N GLU A 17 18.87 -43.15 -14.92
CA GLU A 17 18.99 -44.05 -16.07
C GLU A 17 19.89 -45.22 -15.67
N ARG A 18 19.44 -46.45 -15.92
CA ARG A 18 20.20 -47.68 -15.65
C ARG A 18 21.09 -47.98 -16.87
N GLY A 19 22.30 -47.42 -16.88
CA GLY A 19 23.39 -47.88 -17.75
C GLY A 19 24.12 -49.06 -17.10
N ALA A 20 24.18 -50.19 -17.80
CA ALA A 20 24.86 -51.40 -17.34
C ALA A 20 26.39 -51.20 -17.36
N CYS A 21 27.03 -51.33 -16.20
CA CYS A 21 28.48 -51.52 -16.12
C CYS A 21 28.76 -52.88 -15.48
N ARG A 22 29.29 -53.81 -16.29
CA ARG A 22 29.63 -55.18 -15.89
C ARG A 22 30.96 -55.18 -15.15
N ILE A 23 30.92 -54.86 -13.85
CA ILE A 23 32.07 -55.02 -12.96
C ILE A 23 32.08 -56.48 -12.47
N LYS A 24 33.16 -57.21 -12.77
CA LYS A 24 33.40 -58.55 -12.23
C LYS A 24 33.45 -58.46 -10.70
N SER A 25 32.49 -59.08 -10.03
CA SER A 25 32.43 -59.13 -8.56
C SER A 25 33.52 -60.05 -8.01
N PRO A 26 34.33 -59.61 -7.02
CA PRO A 26 35.05 -60.54 -6.16
C PRO A 26 34.02 -61.41 -5.43
N LYS A 27 34.30 -62.70 -5.25
CA LYS A 27 33.50 -63.57 -4.38
C LYS A 27 33.49 -62.99 -2.98
N LEU A 28 32.45 -62.23 -2.64
CA LEU A 28 32.16 -61.87 -1.27
C LEU A 28 31.78 -63.17 -0.56
N THR A 29 32.69 -63.67 0.27
CA THR A 29 32.30 -64.53 1.39
C THR A 29 31.17 -63.83 2.12
N VAL A 30 29.98 -64.45 2.09
CA VAL A 30 28.84 -64.05 2.90
C VAL A 30 29.23 -64.31 4.36
N GLN A 31 29.92 -63.35 4.97
CA GLN A 31 29.84 -63.23 6.41
C GLN A 31 28.37 -62.92 6.69
N ARG A 32 27.67 -63.85 7.36
CA ARG A 32 26.35 -63.57 7.90
C ARG A 32 26.47 -62.29 8.70
N LEU A 33 25.92 -61.19 8.19
CA LEU A 33 25.58 -60.05 9.02
C LEU A 33 24.67 -60.62 10.09
N GLY A 34 25.22 -60.82 11.28
CA GLY A 34 24.47 -61.31 12.43
C GLY A 34 23.18 -60.50 12.50
N GLN A 35 22.05 -61.20 12.64
CA GLN A 35 20.75 -60.56 12.77
C GLN A 35 20.89 -59.42 13.78
N PRO A 36 20.59 -58.17 13.41
CA PRO A 36 20.76 -57.05 14.32
C PRO A 36 19.98 -57.39 15.59
N SER A 37 20.66 -57.32 16.74
CA SER A 37 20.02 -57.65 18.02
C SER A 37 18.69 -56.91 18.11
N LYS A 38 17.62 -57.59 18.56
CA LYS A 38 16.26 -57.01 18.65
C LYS A 38 16.25 -55.62 19.33
N THR A 39 17.21 -55.38 20.22
CA THR A 39 17.50 -54.12 20.89
C THR A 39 17.98 -52.98 19.98
N LYS A 40 18.85 -53.22 18.99
CA LYS A 40 19.36 -52.19 18.06
C LYS A 40 18.28 -51.71 17.09
N THR A 41 17.45 -52.63 16.60
CA THR A 41 16.35 -52.33 15.68
C THR A 41 15.24 -51.53 16.37
N ARG A 42 14.90 -51.89 17.62
CA ARG A 42 13.93 -51.18 18.47
C ARG A 42 14.38 -49.76 18.84
N ARG A 43 15.68 -49.54 19.10
CA ARG A 43 16.22 -48.19 19.34
C ARG A 43 16.12 -47.29 18.10
N ARG A 44 16.35 -47.85 16.90
CA ARG A 44 16.21 -47.12 15.64
C ARG A 44 14.75 -46.79 15.30
N SER A 45 13.79 -47.67 15.60
CA SER A 45 12.35 -47.36 15.41
C SER A 45 11.88 -46.26 16.35
N ALA A 46 12.25 -46.33 17.64
CA ALA A 46 11.91 -45.30 18.62
C ALA A 46 12.50 -43.91 18.27
N LEU A 47 13.72 -43.85 17.74
CA LEU A 47 14.30 -42.59 17.25
C LEU A 47 13.51 -42.02 16.07
N LYS A 48 13.10 -42.89 15.13
CA LYS A 48 12.27 -42.48 13.98
C LYS A 48 10.90 -41.95 14.42
N GLU A 49 10.23 -42.63 15.35
CA GLU A 49 8.95 -42.16 15.91
C GLU A 49 9.09 -40.78 16.57
N LYS A 50 10.16 -40.55 17.35
CA LYS A 50 10.45 -39.23 17.93
C LYS A 50 10.68 -38.16 16.86
N MET A 51 11.39 -38.49 15.78
CA MET A 51 11.60 -37.55 14.67
C MET A 51 10.29 -37.24 13.93
N VAL A 52 9.44 -38.25 13.72
CA VAL A 52 8.12 -38.07 13.10
C VAL A 52 7.23 -37.18 13.97
N ALA A 53 7.23 -37.39 15.29
CA ALA A 53 6.48 -36.55 16.22
C ALA A 53 6.92 -35.08 16.15
N LYS A 54 8.23 -34.80 16.20
CA LYS A 54 8.77 -33.45 16.05
C LYS A 54 8.45 -32.81 14.70
N LEU A 55 8.43 -33.60 13.63
CA LEU A 55 8.06 -33.11 12.31
C LEU A 55 6.58 -32.72 12.25
N LEU A 56 5.70 -33.46 12.92
CA LEU A 56 4.28 -33.14 12.99
C LEU A 56 4.02 -31.87 13.83
N GLU A 57 4.72 -31.73 14.96
CA GLU A 57 4.71 -30.53 15.80
C GLU A 57 5.16 -29.30 15.00
N LEU A 58 6.31 -29.39 14.33
CA LEU A 58 6.81 -28.30 13.48
C LEU A 58 5.83 -27.94 12.35
N LYS A 59 5.18 -28.95 11.73
CA LYS A 59 4.18 -28.69 10.68
C LYS A 59 2.95 -27.96 11.21
N MET A 60 2.55 -28.24 12.44
CA MET A 60 1.44 -27.56 13.09
C MET A 60 1.80 -26.11 13.40
N GLU A 61 2.96 -25.87 14.03
CA GLU A 61 3.48 -24.52 14.28
C GLU A 61 3.63 -23.71 12.99
N MET A 62 4.18 -24.32 11.93
CA MET A 62 4.30 -23.67 10.62
C MET A 62 2.95 -23.27 10.03
N LYS A 63 1.90 -24.08 10.28
CA LYS A 63 0.55 -23.77 9.81
C LYS A 63 -0.03 -22.59 10.60
N GLU A 64 0.11 -22.59 11.92
CA GLU A 64 -0.32 -21.49 12.80
C GLU A 64 0.37 -20.18 12.42
N ILE A 65 1.70 -20.18 12.29
CA ILE A 65 2.47 -19.02 11.82
C ILE A 65 1.98 -18.57 10.44
N SER A 66 1.67 -19.49 9.53
CA SER A 66 1.17 -19.13 8.19
C SER A 66 -0.19 -18.42 8.25
N GLU A 67 -1.07 -18.83 9.17
CA GLU A 67 -2.38 -18.20 9.38
C GLU A 67 -2.21 -16.81 10.00
N GLU A 68 -1.36 -16.67 11.02
CA GLU A 68 -1.02 -15.39 11.63
C GLU A 68 -0.44 -14.41 10.60
N GLN A 69 0.52 -14.87 9.78
CA GLN A 69 1.12 -14.05 8.72
C GLN A 69 0.10 -13.63 7.66
N SER A 70 -0.91 -14.46 7.39
CA SER A 70 -2.02 -14.07 6.50
C SER A 70 -2.85 -12.95 7.12
N SER A 71 -3.18 -13.06 8.40
CA SER A 71 -3.93 -12.02 9.14
C SER A 71 -3.16 -10.69 9.19
N ILE A 72 -1.84 -10.74 9.47
CA ILE A 72 -0.97 -9.56 9.48
C ILE A 72 -0.95 -8.88 8.11
N LYS A 73 -0.83 -9.64 7.02
CA LYS A 73 -0.83 -9.08 5.66
C LYS A 73 -2.14 -8.39 5.32
N GLU A 74 -3.26 -8.99 5.69
CA GLU A 74 -4.57 -8.38 5.45
C GLU A 74 -4.75 -7.10 6.29
N GLY A 75 -4.34 -7.12 7.57
CA GLY A 75 -4.33 -5.92 8.39
C GLY A 75 -3.45 -4.81 7.81
N GLN A 76 -2.25 -5.13 7.32
CA GLN A 76 -1.37 -4.17 6.65
C GLN A 76 -1.99 -3.60 5.37
N ARG A 77 -2.70 -4.43 4.60
CA ARG A 77 -3.41 -4.00 3.40
C ARG A 77 -4.52 -3.00 3.75
N GLN A 78 -5.36 -3.31 4.74
CA GLN A 78 -6.43 -2.41 5.19
C GLN A 78 -5.88 -1.08 5.70
N VAL A 79 -4.81 -1.13 6.50
CA VAL A 79 -4.13 0.09 6.94
C VAL A 79 -3.65 0.88 5.73
N LYS A 80 -3.01 0.25 4.75
CA LYS A 80 -2.55 0.94 3.54
C LYS A 80 -3.71 1.59 2.78
N GLU A 81 -4.80 0.86 2.53
CA GLU A 81 -5.98 1.38 1.81
C GLU A 81 -6.59 2.60 2.54
N THR A 82 -6.72 2.53 3.87
CA THR A 82 -7.23 3.67 4.67
C THR A 82 -6.29 4.87 4.64
N PHE A 83 -4.97 4.66 4.71
CA PHE A 83 -4.00 5.74 4.58
C PHE A 83 -4.03 6.40 3.20
N GLU A 84 -4.16 5.62 2.12
CA GLU A 84 -4.28 6.16 0.76
C GLU A 84 -5.57 6.99 0.60
N ALA A 85 -6.69 6.52 1.16
CA ALA A 85 -7.94 7.28 1.18
C ALA A 85 -7.78 8.61 1.94
N ILE A 86 -7.22 8.59 3.16
CA ILE A 86 -6.96 9.79 3.96
C ILE A 86 -6.03 10.76 3.22
N GLU A 87 -4.98 10.25 2.56
CA GLU A 87 -4.06 11.10 1.81
C GLU A 87 -4.76 11.80 0.64
N SER A 88 -5.64 11.08 -0.06
CA SER A 88 -6.45 11.65 -1.16
C SER A 88 -7.40 12.76 -0.66
N GLU A 89 -8.05 12.53 0.48
CA GLU A 89 -8.94 13.51 1.11
C GLU A 89 -8.16 14.75 1.56
N CYS A 90 -6.99 14.55 2.19
CA CYS A 90 -6.10 15.66 2.57
C CYS A 90 -5.66 16.51 1.38
N LYS A 91 -5.39 15.88 0.22
CA LYS A 91 -5.06 16.61 -1.01
C LYS A 91 -6.23 17.45 -1.50
N ASN A 92 -7.46 16.92 -1.43
CA ASN A 92 -8.66 17.66 -1.83
C ASN A 92 -8.95 18.82 -0.87
N LEU A 93 -8.93 18.58 0.44
CA LEU A 93 -9.12 19.61 1.46
C LEU A 93 -8.11 20.76 1.32
N ARG A 94 -6.84 20.46 1.00
CA ARG A 94 -5.83 21.51 0.74
C ARG A 94 -6.18 22.37 -0.49
N LYS A 95 -6.67 21.75 -1.57
CA LYS A 95 -7.09 22.48 -2.78
C LYS A 95 -8.28 23.39 -2.48
N GLU A 96 -9.31 22.86 -1.82
CA GLU A 96 -10.49 23.63 -1.42
C GLU A 96 -10.13 24.78 -0.48
N THR A 97 -9.29 24.52 0.52
CA THR A 97 -8.81 25.56 1.44
C THR A 97 -8.08 26.67 0.70
N MET A 98 -7.24 26.33 -0.28
CA MET A 98 -6.52 27.32 -1.08
C MET A 98 -7.49 28.20 -1.89
N ILE A 99 -8.53 27.61 -2.48
CA ILE A 99 -9.58 28.34 -3.20
C ILE A 99 -10.32 29.28 -2.25
N ILE A 100 -10.76 28.79 -1.09
CA ILE A 100 -11.45 29.61 -0.07
C ILE A 100 -10.56 30.75 0.42
N MET A 101 -9.27 30.49 0.68
CA MET A 101 -8.30 31.52 1.08
C MET A 101 -8.18 32.60 0.01
N GLN A 102 -8.07 32.21 -1.27
CA GLN A 102 -7.96 33.15 -2.39
C GLN A 102 -9.23 34.00 -2.53
N GLN A 103 -10.42 33.38 -2.49
CA GLN A 103 -11.71 34.08 -2.53
C GLN A 103 -11.88 35.02 -1.32
N SER A 104 -11.45 34.59 -0.14
CA SER A 104 -11.47 35.41 1.08
C SER A 104 -10.57 36.63 0.95
N ALA A 105 -9.37 36.49 0.37
CA ALA A 105 -8.47 37.60 0.10
C ALA A 105 -9.07 38.60 -0.90
N TYR A 106 -9.67 38.12 -2.00
CA TYR A 106 -10.38 38.98 -2.94
C TYR A 106 -11.54 39.74 -2.29
N THR A 107 -12.31 39.08 -1.43
CA THR A 107 -13.42 39.69 -0.70
C THR A 107 -12.93 40.80 0.22
N ARG A 108 -11.84 40.56 0.97
CA ARG A 108 -11.20 41.58 1.82
C ARG A 108 -10.73 42.78 1.00
N LEU A 109 -10.09 42.56 -0.15
CA LEU A 109 -9.66 43.63 -1.05
C LEU A 109 -10.86 44.43 -1.59
N ARG A 110 -11.93 43.75 -2.00
CA ARG A 110 -13.16 44.38 -2.49
C ARG A 110 -13.75 45.32 -1.44
N LEU A 111 -13.87 44.84 -0.19
CA LEU A 111 -14.33 45.65 0.93
C LEU A 111 -13.40 46.84 1.20
N ALA A 112 -12.08 46.64 1.21
CA ALA A 112 -11.11 47.70 1.42
C ALA A 112 -11.25 48.83 0.37
N PHE A 113 -11.40 48.47 -0.93
CA PHE A 113 -11.67 49.45 -1.97
C PHE A 113 -12.99 50.18 -1.75
N MET A 114 -14.07 49.46 -1.40
CA MET A 114 -15.38 50.07 -1.13
C MET A 114 -15.29 51.09 0.01
N PHE A 115 -14.60 50.77 1.11
CA PHE A 115 -14.37 51.70 2.21
C PHE A 115 -13.55 52.92 1.78
N GLN A 116 -12.47 52.72 1.00
CA GLN A 116 -11.66 53.83 0.51
C GLN A 116 -12.42 54.76 -0.44
N ILE A 117 -13.33 54.22 -1.27
CA ILE A 117 -14.21 55.01 -2.13
C ILE A 117 -15.14 55.88 -1.29
N LEU A 118 -15.77 55.31 -0.27
CA LEU A 118 -16.64 56.07 0.63
C LEU A 118 -15.88 57.20 1.32
N LYS A 119 -14.67 56.90 1.83
CA LYS A 119 -13.78 57.91 2.43
C LYS A 119 -13.36 59.00 1.44
N ALA A 120 -13.05 58.65 0.19
CA ALA A 120 -12.69 59.64 -0.83
C ALA A 120 -13.87 60.58 -1.12
N ARG A 121 -15.09 60.03 -1.22
CA ARG A 121 -16.32 60.82 -1.41
C ARG A 121 -16.64 61.71 -0.23
N GLU A 122 -16.46 61.23 1.00
CA GLU A 122 -16.61 62.02 2.23
C GLU A 122 -15.67 63.22 2.26
N ASN A 123 -14.44 63.06 1.73
CA ASN A 123 -13.46 64.14 1.61
C ASN A 123 -13.60 64.96 0.32
N GLU A 124 -14.68 64.79 -0.45
CA GLU A 124 -14.93 65.46 -1.74
C GLU A 124 -13.85 65.22 -2.82
N ASP A 125 -13.01 64.19 -2.65
CA ASP A 125 -11.97 63.78 -3.61
C ASP A 125 -12.57 62.83 -4.66
N PHE A 126 -13.30 63.42 -5.61
CA PHE A 126 -13.98 62.66 -6.66
C PHE A 126 -13.02 62.02 -7.67
N ALA A 127 -11.84 62.63 -7.89
CA ALA A 127 -10.82 62.07 -8.78
C ALA A 127 -10.32 60.72 -8.23
N LYS A 128 -9.94 60.69 -6.95
CA LYS A 128 -9.52 59.47 -6.27
C LYS A 128 -10.65 58.45 -6.16
N ALA A 129 -11.87 58.88 -5.87
CA ALA A 129 -13.03 57.99 -5.83
C ALA A 129 -13.27 57.30 -7.20
N ALA A 130 -13.09 58.02 -8.31
CA ALA A 130 -13.20 57.46 -9.65
C ALA A 130 -12.07 56.46 -9.96
N GLU A 131 -10.83 56.77 -9.60
CA GLU A 131 -9.69 55.85 -9.73
C GLU A 131 -9.90 54.54 -8.97
N LEU A 132 -10.29 54.63 -7.69
CA LEU A 132 -10.56 53.47 -6.85
C LEU A 132 -11.74 52.64 -7.38
N THR A 133 -12.78 53.29 -7.92
CA THR A 133 -13.91 52.61 -8.56
C THR A 133 -13.47 51.82 -9.80
N ASN A 134 -12.60 52.41 -10.63
CA ASN A 134 -12.03 51.73 -11.79
C ASN A 134 -11.12 50.57 -11.38
N ALA A 135 -10.32 50.74 -10.33
CA ALA A 135 -9.49 49.67 -9.77
C ALA A 135 -10.34 48.50 -9.23
N LEU A 136 -11.43 48.81 -8.51
CA LEU A 136 -12.38 47.82 -8.01
C LEU A 136 -13.05 47.05 -9.16
N ARG A 137 -13.45 47.73 -10.23
CA ARG A 137 -14.04 47.09 -11.42
C ARG A 137 -13.06 46.12 -12.09
N LYS A 138 -11.77 46.51 -12.20
CA LYS A 138 -10.70 45.63 -12.71
C LYS A 138 -10.45 44.43 -11.80
N LEU A 139 -10.49 44.61 -10.47
CA LEU A 139 -10.32 43.52 -9.50
C LEU A 139 -11.44 42.47 -9.66
N ILE A 140 -12.69 42.91 -9.73
CA ILE A 140 -13.86 42.02 -9.90
C ILE A 140 -13.76 41.26 -11.23
N ALA A 141 -13.39 41.95 -12.32
CA ALA A 141 -13.20 41.31 -13.62
C ALA A 141 -12.13 40.20 -13.57
N LYS A 142 -11.01 40.44 -12.87
CA LYS A 142 -9.95 39.42 -12.66
C LYS A 142 -10.44 38.25 -11.81
N GLN A 143 -11.23 38.50 -10.77
CA GLN A 143 -11.79 37.43 -9.93
C GLN A 143 -12.70 36.51 -10.75
N ASN A 144 -13.65 37.08 -11.50
CA ASN A 144 -14.60 36.31 -12.32
C ASN A 144 -13.91 35.45 -13.40
N GLN A 145 -12.75 35.87 -13.90
CA GLN A 145 -11.95 35.07 -14.84
C GLN A 145 -11.33 33.83 -14.17
N ASN A 146 -10.94 33.93 -12.90
CA ASN A 146 -10.35 32.80 -12.16
C ASN A 146 -11.40 31.77 -11.73
N ASP A 147 -12.65 32.21 -11.53
CA ASP A 147 -13.76 31.34 -11.12
C ASP A 147 -14.21 30.37 -12.24
N HIS A 148 -14.03 30.73 -13.53
CA HIS A 148 -14.37 29.87 -14.68
C HIS A 148 -13.39 28.71 -14.95
N SER A 149 -12.22 28.71 -14.32
CA SER A 149 -11.23 27.62 -14.42
C SER A 149 -11.41 26.50 -13.38
N LEU A 150 -12.46 26.58 -12.57
CA LEU A 150 -12.71 25.67 -11.44
C LEU A 150 -14.08 25.00 -11.53
N GLU A 151 -14.54 24.62 -12.73
CA GLU A 151 -15.65 23.66 -12.80
C GLU A 151 -15.21 22.31 -12.21
N PRO A 152 -15.90 21.80 -11.18
CA PRO A 152 -15.77 20.40 -10.81
C PRO A 152 -16.50 19.60 -11.88
N THR A 153 -15.75 18.84 -12.69
CA THR A 153 -16.32 17.74 -13.48
C THR A 153 -16.91 16.72 -12.49
N ALA A 154 -18.18 16.92 -12.16
CA ALA A 154 -19.02 15.93 -11.54
C ALA A 154 -19.55 15.04 -12.65
N GLU A 155 -18.82 13.99 -13.06
CA GLU A 155 -19.40 12.89 -13.85
C GLU A 155 -18.77 11.53 -13.53
N ALA A 156 -19.66 10.52 -13.50
CA ALA A 156 -19.51 9.07 -13.32
C ALA A 156 -19.22 8.61 -11.87
N GLY A 157 -20.18 8.08 -11.09
CA GLY A 157 -21.30 7.23 -11.49
C GLY A 157 -20.81 5.81 -11.73
N ASP A 158 -20.89 4.95 -10.71
CA ASP A 158 -21.16 3.51 -10.82
C ASP A 158 -21.54 2.95 -9.45
N GLU A 159 -22.81 3.19 -9.13
CA GLU A 159 -23.61 2.35 -8.27
C GLU A 159 -23.95 1.07 -9.05
N GLN A 160 -23.25 -0.05 -8.79
CA GLN A 160 -23.79 -1.43 -8.81
C GLN A 160 -22.74 -2.53 -8.60
N MET A 161 -23.24 -3.67 -8.11
CA MET A 161 -22.62 -4.99 -7.84
C MET A 161 -21.85 -5.11 -6.50
N ALA A 162 -22.14 -6.07 -5.61
CA ALA A 162 -22.89 -7.30 -5.77
C ALA A 162 -23.46 -7.81 -4.42
N LYS A 163 -24.47 -8.66 -4.59
CA LYS A 163 -25.20 -9.50 -3.63
C LYS A 163 -24.30 -10.29 -2.67
#